data_AF-A0A2T2U3C8-F1
#
_entry.id   AF-A0A2T2U3C8-F1
#
_cell.length_a   1.000
_cell.length_b   1.000
_cell.length_c   1.000
_cell.angle_alpha   90.00
_cell.angle_beta   90.00
_cell.angle_gamma   90.00
#
_symmetry.space_group_name_H-M   'P 1'
#
loop_
_entity.id
_entity.type
_entity.pdbx_description
1 polymer ?
#
loop_
_entity_poly.entity_id
_entity_poly.type
_entity_poly.pdbx_seq_one_letter_code
_entity_poly.pdbx_strand_id
1 'polypeptide(L)'
;MIQRIQTVYLLLGALALAAMGLFDVPWSGVAASQFGWFVPSLIGLLVVTAGAAIGAIFLYKGQERRKRQRNVVVGVQILTLILAGVLYGGLYVAGTLTFTASSGILWRRTLVLLFPILGYSFFRLARRSIENDIERVEQMNRGRIR
;
A
#
# COMPACT_ATOMS: atom_id res chain seq x y z
N MET A 1 -22.63 -5.95 7.98
CA MET A 1 -22.21 -4.58 7.58
C MET A 1 -20.70 -4.30 7.69
N ILE A 2 -19.83 -5.33 7.82
CA ILE A 2 -18.36 -5.16 7.90
C ILE A 2 -17.70 -4.87 6.53
N GLN A 3 -18.38 -5.19 5.42
CA GLN A 3 -17.95 -4.91 4.05
C GLN A 3 -17.52 -3.46 3.80
N ARG A 4 -18.14 -2.48 4.49
CA ARG A 4 -17.84 -1.05 4.27
C ARG A 4 -16.45 -0.67 4.76
N ILE A 5 -15.98 -1.28 5.85
CA ILE A 5 -14.74 -0.87 6.51
C ILE A 5 -13.50 -1.35 5.75
N GLN A 6 -13.49 -2.58 5.22
CA GLN A 6 -12.35 -3.07 4.43
C GLN A 6 -12.11 -2.21 3.18
N THR A 7 -13.20 -1.79 2.52
CA THR A 7 -13.16 -1.06 1.26
C THR A 7 -12.61 0.33 1.48
N VAL A 8 -12.99 0.96 2.60
CA VAL A 8 -12.42 2.22 3.05
C VAL A 8 -10.92 2.08 3.27
N TYR A 9 -10.45 1.05 3.97
CA TYR A 9 -9.01 0.87 4.18
C TYR A 9 -8.24 0.58 2.89
N LEU A 10 -8.78 -0.23 1.98
CA LEU A 10 -8.16 -0.47 0.67
C LEU A 10 -8.08 0.82 -0.15
N LEU A 11 -9.15 1.61 -0.15
CA LEU A 11 -9.19 2.89 -0.84
C LEU A 11 -8.21 3.90 -0.22
N LEU A 12 -8.18 4.03 1.11
CA LEU A 12 -7.25 4.90 1.82
C LEU A 12 -5.80 4.50 1.58
N GLY A 13 -5.49 3.20 1.56
CA GLY A 13 -4.16 2.72 1.21
C GLY A 13 -3.77 3.06 -0.23
N ALA A 14 -4.68 2.85 -1.19
CA ALA A 14 -4.44 3.23 -2.58
C ALA A 14 -4.26 4.75 -2.75
N LEU A 15 -5.07 5.56 -2.05
CA LEU A 15 -4.96 7.02 -2.06
C LEU A 15 -3.68 7.51 -1.40
N ALA A 16 -3.24 6.90 -0.30
CA ALA A 16 -1.96 7.24 0.33
C ALA A 16 -0.79 7.01 -0.64
N LEU A 17 -0.80 5.90 -1.39
CA LEU A 17 0.21 5.65 -2.41
C LEU A 17 0.09 6.61 -3.60
N ALA A 18 -1.12 6.90 -4.07
CA ALA A 18 -1.35 7.85 -5.15
C ALA A 18 -0.92 9.28 -4.79
N ALA A 19 -1.07 9.67 -3.52
CA ALA A 19 -0.66 10.98 -3.03
C ALA A 19 0.85 11.23 -3.19
N MET A 20 1.68 10.19 -3.29
CA MET A 20 3.11 10.35 -3.62
C MET A 20 3.33 11.04 -4.96
N GLY A 21 2.41 10.90 -5.91
CA GLY A 21 2.46 11.58 -7.21
C GLY A 21 2.29 13.10 -7.13
N LEU A 22 1.88 13.64 -5.99
CA LEU A 22 1.65 15.08 -5.77
C LEU A 22 2.92 15.82 -5.31
N PHE A 23 4.04 15.12 -5.12
CA PHE A 23 5.29 15.67 -4.58
C PHE A 23 6.41 15.57 -5.61
N ASP A 24 7.36 16.50 -5.60
CA ASP A 24 8.50 16.50 -6.52
C ASP A 24 9.47 15.33 -6.28
N VAL A 25 9.70 14.99 -5.00
CA VAL A 25 10.43 13.77 -4.61
C VAL A 25 9.41 12.63 -4.55
N PRO A 26 9.67 11.45 -5.12
CA PRO A 26 10.95 10.97 -5.65
C PRO A 26 11.20 11.22 -7.15
N TRP A 27 10.32 11.92 -7.88
CA TRP A 27 10.31 11.99 -9.34
C TRP A 27 11.39 12.85 -9.98
N SER A 28 11.85 13.91 -9.31
CA SER A 28 12.77 14.91 -9.88
C SER A 28 14.06 15.14 -9.07
N GLY A 29 14.50 14.13 -8.30
CA GLY A 29 15.70 14.20 -7.45
C GLY A 29 16.94 13.51 -8.02
N VAL A 30 18.06 13.59 -7.28
CA VAL A 30 19.35 12.94 -7.65
C VAL A 30 19.17 11.45 -7.96
N ALA A 31 18.38 10.73 -7.15
CA ALA A 31 18.10 9.31 -7.39
C ALA A 31 17.39 9.07 -8.75
N ALA A 32 16.49 9.99 -9.16
CA ALA A 32 15.79 9.90 -10.44
C ALA A 32 16.70 10.19 -11.64
N SER A 33 17.65 11.12 -11.51
CA SER A 33 18.62 11.42 -12.56
C SER A 33 19.78 10.42 -12.63
N GLN A 34 20.18 9.86 -11.50
CA GLN A 34 21.33 8.96 -11.39
C GLN A 34 20.98 7.52 -11.77
N PHE A 35 19.77 7.06 -11.47
CA PHE A 35 19.35 5.68 -11.65
C PHE A 35 18.16 5.58 -12.61
N GLY A 36 18.43 5.18 -13.85
CA GLY A 36 17.39 5.01 -14.88
C GLY A 36 16.30 3.98 -14.55
N TRP A 37 16.55 3.07 -13.60
CA TRP A 37 15.56 2.10 -13.12
C TRP A 37 14.64 2.66 -12.02
N PHE A 38 15.05 3.71 -11.30
CA PHE A 38 14.39 4.13 -10.07
C PHE A 38 12.95 4.62 -10.29
N VAL A 39 12.77 5.61 -11.18
CA VAL A 39 11.43 6.16 -11.47
C VAL A 39 10.52 5.12 -12.14
N PRO A 40 10.94 4.38 -13.18
CA PRO A 40 10.11 3.34 -13.78
C PRO A 40 9.68 2.26 -12.80
N SER A 41 10.59 1.79 -11.92
CA SER A 41 10.24 0.80 -10.89
C SER A 41 9.23 1.35 -9.89
N LEU A 42 9.38 2.59 -9.43
CA LEU A 42 8.42 3.22 -8.52
C LEU A 42 7.03 3.36 -9.17
N ILE A 43 6.96 3.85 -10.41
CA ILE A 43 5.69 4.00 -11.15
C ILE A 43 5.04 2.63 -11.34
N GLY A 44 5.80 1.64 -11.82
CA GLY A 44 5.29 0.28 -12.02
C GLY A 44 4.73 -0.32 -10.74
N LEU A 45 5.49 -0.22 -9.64
CA LEU A 45 5.04 -0.72 -8.34
C LEU A 45 3.82 0.03 -7.82
N LEU A 46 3.77 1.35 -7.95
CA LEU A 46 2.58 2.14 -7.54
C LEU A 46 1.34 1.73 -8.32
N VAL A 47 1.43 1.67 -9.65
CA VAL A 47 0.29 1.32 -10.51
C VAL A 47 -0.20 -0.09 -10.23
N VAL A 48 0.72 -1.06 -10.14
CA VAL A 48 0.35 -2.45 -9.84
C VAL A 48 -0.24 -2.58 -8.44
N THR A 49 0.34 -1.92 -7.43
CA THR A 49 -0.14 -1.98 -6.05
C THR A 49 -1.51 -1.32 -5.89
N ALA A 50 -1.69 -0.10 -6.41
CA ALA A 50 -2.95 0.62 -6.35
C ALA A 50 -4.03 -0.09 -7.17
N GLY A 51 -3.69 -0.56 -8.38
CA GLY A 51 -4.59 -1.34 -9.22
C GLY A 51 -5.05 -2.64 -8.55
N ALA A 52 -4.14 -3.38 -7.92
CA ALA A 52 -4.48 -4.57 -7.16
C ALA A 52 -5.34 -4.26 -5.92
N ALA A 53 -5.07 -3.16 -5.21
CA ALA A 53 -5.87 -2.71 -4.07
C ALA A 53 -7.30 -2.35 -4.49
N ILE A 54 -7.47 -1.61 -5.60
CA ILE A 54 -8.78 -1.25 -6.16
C ILE A 54 -9.47 -2.51 -6.68
N GLY A 55 -8.77 -3.38 -7.41
CA GLY A 55 -9.31 -4.66 -7.88
C GLY A 55 -9.79 -5.56 -6.74
N ALA A 56 -9.10 -5.55 -5.60
CA ALA A 56 -9.50 -6.27 -4.40
C ALA A 56 -10.86 -5.82 -3.85
N ILE A 57 -11.28 -4.57 -4.08
CA ILE A 57 -12.60 -4.08 -3.65
C ILE A 57 -13.74 -4.85 -4.34
N PHE A 58 -13.57 -5.19 -5.63
CA PHE A 58 -14.60 -5.86 -6.43
C PHE A 58 -14.66 -7.38 -6.21
N LEU A 59 -13.64 -7.97 -5.58
CA LEU A 59 -13.54 -9.42 -5.32
C LEU A 59 -14.42 -9.92 -4.14
N TYR A 60 -15.37 -9.14 -3.62
CA TYR A 60 -16.04 -9.45 -2.36
C TYR A 60 -17.18 -10.49 -2.40
N LYS A 61 -17.66 -10.92 -3.58
CA LYS A 61 -18.88 -11.77 -3.65
C LYS A 61 -18.61 -13.25 -3.34
N GLY A 62 -18.94 -13.69 -2.13
CA GLY A 62 -18.93 -15.10 -1.70
C GLY A 62 -17.70 -15.52 -0.89
N GLN A 63 -17.81 -16.61 -0.13
CA GLN A 63 -16.79 -17.04 0.85
C GLN A 63 -15.44 -17.40 0.20
N GLU A 64 -15.46 -18.08 -0.95
CA GLU A 64 -14.23 -18.36 -1.70
C GLU A 64 -13.56 -17.09 -2.23
N ARG A 65 -14.36 -16.13 -2.71
CA ARG A 65 -13.81 -14.87 -3.22
C ARG A 65 -13.25 -13.99 -2.10
N ARG A 66 -13.75 -14.08 -0.86
CA ARG A 66 -13.13 -13.43 0.31
C ARG A 66 -11.75 -14.00 0.65
N LYS A 67 -11.55 -15.32 0.52
CA LYS A 67 -10.21 -15.93 0.66
C LYS A 67 -9.26 -15.43 -0.44
N ARG A 68 -9.75 -15.34 -1.68
CA ARG A 68 -8.98 -14.74 -2.79
C ARG A 68 -8.66 -13.26 -2.54
N GLN A 69 -9.62 -12.50 -2.04
CA GLN A 69 -9.44 -11.10 -1.66
C GLN A 69 -8.35 -10.95 -0.61
N ARG A 70 -8.36 -11.77 0.46
CA ARG A 70 -7.29 -11.79 1.46
C ARG A 70 -5.91 -12.01 0.83
N ASN A 71 -5.78 -12.99 -0.06
CA ASN A 71 -4.51 -13.28 -0.73
C ASN A 71 -4.05 -12.10 -1.61
N VAL A 72 -4.97 -11.44 -2.32
CA VAL A 72 -4.66 -10.21 -3.07
C VAL A 72 -4.19 -9.10 -2.13
N VAL A 73 -4.84 -8.88 -0.99
CA VAL A 73 -4.42 -7.86 -0.02
C VAL A 73 -3.06 -8.16 0.58
N VAL A 74 -2.73 -9.44 0.84
CA VAL A 74 -1.37 -9.84 1.22
C VAL A 74 -0.36 -9.52 0.12
N GLY A 75 -0.71 -9.79 -1.15
CA GLY A 75 0.11 -9.39 -2.30
C GLY A 75 0.33 -7.88 -2.35
N VAL A 76 -0.72 -7.08 -2.15
CA VAL A 76 -0.65 -5.61 -2.07
C VAL A 76 0.28 -5.15 -0.93
N GLN A 77 0.24 -5.80 0.24
CA GLN A 77 1.15 -5.50 1.35
C GLN A 77 2.61 -5.77 0.96
N ILE A 78 2.89 -6.92 0.34
CA ILE A 78 4.24 -7.27 -0.13
C ILE A 78 4.72 -6.27 -1.18
N LEU A 79 3.89 -5.95 -2.16
CA LEU A 79 4.21 -4.95 -3.18
C LEU A 79 4.48 -3.57 -2.57
N THR A 80 3.75 -3.19 -1.51
CA THR A 80 4.00 -1.94 -0.77
C THR A 80 5.35 -1.96 -0.05
N LEU A 81 5.77 -3.11 0.50
CA LEU A 81 7.10 -3.26 1.10
C LEU A 81 8.20 -3.19 0.04
N ILE A 82 7.99 -3.80 -1.13
CA ILE A 82 8.93 -3.71 -2.26
C ILE A 82 9.03 -2.25 -2.73
N LEU A 83 7.90 -1.55 -2.85
CA LEU A 83 7.85 -0.13 -3.17
C LEU A 83 8.65 0.71 -2.15
N ALA A 84 8.46 0.45 -0.85
CA ALA A 84 9.24 1.10 0.18
C ALA A 84 10.74 0.76 0.05
N GLY A 85 11.09 -0.50 -0.18
CA GLY A 85 12.48 -0.92 -0.41
C GLY A 85 13.13 -0.19 -1.58
N VAL A 86 12.43 -0.07 -2.70
CA VAL A 86 12.88 0.68 -3.88
C VAL A 86 13.04 2.17 -3.56
N LEU A 87 12.04 2.80 -2.91
CA LEU A 87 12.07 4.21 -2.56
C LEU A 87 13.24 4.54 -1.62
N TYR A 88 13.30 3.85 -0.48
CA TYR A 88 14.32 4.08 0.53
C TYR A 88 15.70 3.67 0.05
N GLY A 89 15.81 2.52 -0.62
CA GLY A 89 17.05 2.02 -1.19
C GLY A 89 17.61 2.95 -2.27
N GLY A 90 16.78 3.42 -3.21
CA GLY A 90 17.20 4.36 -4.24
C GLY A 90 17.68 5.69 -3.66
N LEU A 91 16.98 6.23 -2.66
CA LEU A 91 17.41 7.45 -1.97
C LEU A 91 18.68 7.25 -1.14
N TYR A 92 18.83 6.10 -0.48
CA TYR A 92 20.01 5.76 0.31
C TYR A 92 21.27 5.65 -0.56
N VAL A 93 21.20 4.88 -1.65
CA VAL A 93 22.32 4.69 -2.57
C VAL A 93 22.66 6.00 -3.30
N ALA A 94 21.68 6.86 -3.57
CA ALA A 94 21.90 8.21 -4.09
C ALA A 94 22.49 9.19 -3.06
N GLY A 95 22.66 8.80 -1.80
CA GLY A 95 23.12 9.70 -0.73
C GLY A 95 22.14 10.82 -0.39
N THR A 96 20.86 10.67 -0.73
CA THR A 96 19.81 11.70 -0.55
C THR A 96 18.76 11.31 0.49
N LEU A 97 18.94 10.20 1.21
CA LEU A 97 18.08 9.81 2.32
C LEU A 97 18.37 10.67 3.56
N THR A 98 17.88 11.91 3.55
CA THR A 98 18.00 12.86 4.67
C THR A 98 16.65 13.44 5.06
N PHE A 99 16.45 13.69 6.36
CA PHE A 99 15.22 14.28 6.91
C PHE A 99 15.38 15.76 7.28
N THR A 100 16.62 16.21 7.42
CA THR A 100 17.00 17.57 7.79
C THR A 100 18.05 18.11 6.82
N ALA A 101 18.04 19.43 6.65
CA ALA A 101 19.05 20.20 5.95
C ALA A 101 19.45 21.41 6.82
N SER A 102 20.46 22.16 6.40
CA SER A 102 20.87 23.40 7.07
C SER A 102 19.74 24.43 7.20
N SER A 103 18.75 24.39 6.30
CA SER A 103 17.55 25.23 6.31
C SER A 103 16.38 24.68 7.16
N GLY A 104 16.56 23.55 7.86
CA GLY A 104 15.53 22.93 8.68
C GLY A 104 15.02 21.58 8.16
N ILE A 105 13.80 21.20 8.56
CA ILE A 105 13.20 19.89 8.24
C ILE A 105 12.74 19.83 6.78
N LEU A 106 13.08 18.76 6.07
CA LEU A 106 12.67 18.50 4.70
C LEU A 106 11.27 17.89 4.64
N TRP A 107 10.25 18.65 5.06
CA TRP A 107 8.87 18.18 5.22
C TRP A 107 8.31 17.41 4.02
N ARG A 108 8.53 17.90 2.80
CA ARG A 108 8.06 17.23 1.57
C ARG A 108 8.61 15.81 1.45
N ARG A 109 9.91 15.63 1.68
CA ARG A 109 10.58 14.32 1.62
C ARG A 109 10.12 13.43 2.77
N THR A 110 10.01 13.98 3.97
CA THR A 110 9.51 13.24 5.14
C THR A 110 8.09 12.70 4.89
N LEU A 111 7.18 13.51 4.33
CA LEU A 111 5.83 13.06 3.98
C LEU A 111 5.84 11.96 2.93
N VAL A 112 6.67 12.09 1.90
CA VAL A 112 6.82 11.09 0.84
C VAL A 112 7.26 9.73 1.39
N LEU A 113 8.23 9.74 2.32
CA LEU A 113 8.71 8.54 2.99
C LEU A 113 7.65 7.91 3.90
N LEU A 114 6.72 8.70 4.44
CA LEU A 114 5.63 8.18 5.27
C LEU A 114 4.52 7.48 4.46
N PHE A 115 4.29 7.83 3.20
CA PHE A 115 3.15 7.26 2.44
C PHE A 115 3.19 5.74 2.28
N PRO A 116 4.32 5.07 1.98
CA PRO A 116 4.37 3.61 1.95
C PRO A 116 4.04 2.98 3.31
N ILE A 117 4.44 3.61 4.41
CA ILE A 117 4.16 3.15 5.78
C ILE A 117 2.66 3.28 6.09
N LEU A 118 2.04 4.40 5.71
CA LEU A 118 0.61 4.62 5.85
C LEU A 118 -0.19 3.66 4.97
N GLY A 119 0.22 3.47 3.71
CA GLY A 119 -0.39 2.52 2.79
C GLY A 119 -0.37 1.10 3.33
N TYR A 120 0.79 0.64 3.80
CA TYR A 120 0.94 -0.67 4.42
C TYR A 120 0.03 -0.83 5.65
N SER A 121 0.00 0.19 6.52
CA SER A 121 -0.86 0.21 7.70
C SER A 121 -2.34 0.06 7.34
N PHE A 122 -2.82 0.80 6.33
CA PHE A 122 -4.19 0.65 5.85
C PHE A 122 -4.47 -0.73 5.24
N PHE A 123 -3.56 -1.26 4.42
CA PHE A 123 -3.71 -2.60 3.88
C PHE A 123 -3.68 -3.69 4.96
N ARG A 124 -2.94 -3.49 6.05
CA ARG A 124 -2.95 -4.37 7.23
C ARG A 124 -4.30 -4.33 7.95
N LEU A 125 -4.89 -3.15 8.12
CA LEU A 125 -6.23 -3.00 8.69
C LEU A 125 -7.30 -3.64 7.78
N ALA A 126 -7.19 -3.46 6.47
CA ALA A 126 -8.07 -4.10 5.49
C ALA A 126 -8.03 -5.62 5.61
N ARG A 127 -6.82 -6.20 5.66
CA ARG A 127 -6.62 -7.65 5.84
C ARG A 127 -7.27 -8.14 7.13
N ARG A 128 -7.03 -7.48 8.26
CA ARG A 128 -7.62 -7.86 9.55
C ARG A 128 -9.15 -7.83 9.50
N SER A 129 -9.72 -6.83 8.84
CA SER A 129 -11.17 -6.75 8.65
C SER A 129 -11.72 -7.90 7.78
N ILE A 130 -10.99 -8.31 6.74
CA ILE A 130 -11.36 -9.45 5.88
C ILE A 130 -11.31 -10.77 6.67
N GLU A 131 -10.25 -10.99 7.44
CA GLU A 131 -10.08 -12.19 8.27
C GLU A 131 -11.22 -12.34 9.28
N ASN A 132 -11.57 -11.25 10.00
CA ASN A 132 -12.70 -11.24 10.92
C ASN A 132 -14.05 -11.55 10.22
N ASP A 133 -14.24 -11.11 8.97
CA ASP A 133 -15.47 -11.38 8.20
C ASP A 133 -15.55 -12.83 7.72
N ILE A 134 -14.42 -13.47 7.44
CA ILE A 134 -14.34 -14.90 7.11
C ILE A 134 -14.69 -15.74 8.34
N GLU A 135 -14.07 -15.44 9.49
CA GLU A 135 -14.30 -16.17 10.74
C GLU A 135 -15.76 -16.14 11.18
N ARG A 136 -16.42 -14.98 11.09
CA ARG A 136 -17.84 -14.84 11.44
C ARG A 136 -18.74 -15.71 10.58
N VAL A 137 -18.50 -15.77 9.27
CA VAL A 137 -19.31 -16.62 8.37
C VAL A 137 -19.07 -18.10 8.64
N GLU A 138 -17.83 -18.49 8.92
CA GLU A 138 -17.53 -19.88 9.29
C GLU A 138 -18.20 -20.30 10.60
N GLN A 139 -18.25 -19.42 11.61
CA GLN A 139 -18.97 -19.69 12.86
C GLN A 139 -20.48 -19.83 12.65
N MET A 140 -21.09 -18.95 11.85
CA MET A 140 -22.52 -19.04 11.52
C MET A 140 -22.88 -20.34 10.78
N ASN A 141 -22.04 -20.76 9.82
CA ASN A 141 -22.26 -22.00 9.10
C ASN A 141 -22.13 -23.23 10.01
N ARG A 142 -21.22 -23.21 10.99
CA ARG A 142 -21.10 -24.30 11.98
C ARG A 142 -22.31 -24.39 12.91
N GLY A 143 -22.91 -23.26 13.29
CA GLY A 143 -24.09 -23.20 14.16
C GLY A 143 -25.39 -23.68 13.50
N ARG A 144 -25.46 -23.70 12.17
CA ARG A 144 -26.65 -24.10 11.40
C ARG A 144 -26.72 -25.60 11.08
N ILE A 145 -25.64 -26.35 11.35
CA ILE A 145 -25.52 -27.80 11.09
C ILE A 145 -25.76 -28.60 12.41
N ARG A 146 -26.33 -27.97 13.44
CA ARG A 146 -26.81 -28.64 14.65
C ARG A 146 -28.30 -28.43 14.83
#